data_AF-A0A0F9EPZ2-F1
#
_entry.id   AF-A0A0F9EPZ2-F1
#
_cell.length_a   1.000
_cell.length_b   1.000
_cell.length_c   1.000
_cell.angle_alpha   90.00
_cell.angle_beta   90.00
_cell.angle_gamma   90.00
#
_symmetry.space_group_name_H-M   'P 1'
#
loop_
_entity.id
_entity.type
_entity.pdbx_description
1 polymer ?
#
loop_
_entity_poly.entity_id
_entity_poly.type
_entity_poly.pdbx_seq_one_letter_code
_entity_poly.pdbx_strand_id
1 'polypeptide(L)'
;ILGVDVSAGTGASNSCLCGYDNVTNEKVLEYVNPYIRPEEFAKQAVAIARWLGNAYLVWESQGPGRQFGPQVMDLHYGNIYLRKREEALSKKVSQIPGWPSTRQGKLVLMGDYRDAIDKGQCINRSKEALEESLEYIFDPDGGVSHSRSKNKEDPSGARSNHGDRVMADALAWKGMTEWKSVPKQQEKKAPIGSLAWRMKMLKKSQLKPGRELPQGGW
;
A
#
# COMPACT_ATOMS: atom_id res chain seq x y z
N ILE A 1 3.14 -1.20 -5.23
CA ILE A 1 2.26 -0.55 -4.22
C ILE A 1 3.15 0.28 -3.32
N LEU A 2 2.75 1.49 -2.97
CA LEU A 2 3.54 2.43 -2.18
C LEU A 2 2.86 2.71 -0.84
N GLY A 3 3.62 2.60 0.25
CA GLY A 3 3.22 3.03 1.58
C GLY A 3 4.01 4.28 1.97
N VAL A 4 3.35 5.23 2.62
CA VAL A 4 3.93 6.53 2.97
C VAL A 4 3.59 6.89 4.40
N ASP A 5 4.63 7.11 5.20
CA ASP A 5 4.53 7.77 6.50
C ASP A 5 5.16 9.17 6.40
N VAL A 6 4.42 10.19 6.83
CA VAL A 6 4.76 11.59 6.56
C VAL A 6 5.09 12.29 7.87
N SER A 7 6.29 12.89 7.92
CA SER A 7 6.73 13.75 9.02
C SER A 7 6.63 15.23 8.65
N ALA A 8 6.82 16.11 9.63
CA ALA A 8 6.76 17.56 9.42
C ALA A 8 7.97 18.15 8.65
N GLY A 9 9.03 17.36 8.40
CA GLY A 9 10.23 17.83 7.71
C GLY A 9 11.15 18.71 8.54
N THR A 10 11.07 18.63 9.88
CA THR A 10 11.86 19.47 10.81
C THR A 10 13.20 18.85 11.20
N GLY A 11 13.51 17.63 10.74
CA GLY A 11 14.69 16.89 11.18
C GLY A 11 14.45 15.96 12.38
N ALA A 12 13.29 16.05 13.04
CA ALA A 12 12.98 15.28 14.24
C ALA A 12 12.49 13.84 13.94
N SER A 13 11.75 13.66 12.85
CA SER A 13 11.21 12.35 12.42
C SER A 13 11.34 12.21 10.91
N ASN A 14 11.42 10.99 10.42
CA ASN A 14 11.63 10.74 9.00
C ASN A 14 10.31 10.74 8.24
N SER A 15 10.27 11.41 7.09
CA SER A 15 9.26 11.09 6.08
C SER A 15 9.76 9.87 5.31
N CYS A 16 8.97 8.79 5.29
CA CYS A 16 9.34 7.52 4.70
C CYS A 16 8.35 7.09 3.63
N LEU A 17 8.87 6.66 2.48
CA LEU A 17 8.11 6.02 1.41
C LEU A 17 8.75 4.68 1.10
N CYS A 18 7.94 3.62 1.09
CA CYS A 18 8.38 2.31 0.64
C CYS A 18 7.53 1.82 -0.51
N GLY A 19 8.12 0.96 -1.33
CA GLY A 19 7.47 0.31 -2.45
C GLY A 19 7.61 -1.20 -2.40
N TYR A 20 6.48 -1.89 -2.57
CA TYR A 20 6.42 -3.33 -2.70
C TYR A 20 5.88 -3.75 -4.06
N ASP A 21 6.47 -4.80 -4.63
CA ASP A 21 5.91 -5.48 -5.80
C ASP A 21 4.84 -6.47 -5.35
N ASN A 22 3.64 -6.33 -5.90
CA ASN A 22 2.49 -7.18 -5.57
C ASN A 22 2.57 -8.58 -6.21
N VAL A 23 3.51 -8.84 -7.12
CA VAL A 23 3.73 -10.15 -7.73
C VAL A 23 4.68 -10.99 -6.90
N THR A 24 5.80 -10.40 -6.47
CA THR A 24 6.85 -11.09 -5.71
C THR A 24 6.67 -10.94 -4.20
N ASN A 25 5.83 -10.00 -3.75
CA ASN A 25 5.69 -9.55 -2.37
C ASN A 25 7.00 -9.01 -1.75
N GLU A 26 7.92 -8.55 -2.60
CA GLU A 26 9.21 -8.01 -2.16
C GLU A 26 9.16 -6.49 -2.06
N LYS A 27 9.85 -5.96 -1.04
CA LYS A 27 10.18 -4.54 -0.96
C LYS A 27 11.22 -4.22 -2.04
N VAL A 28 10.86 -3.33 -2.97
CA VAL A 28 11.66 -2.94 -4.14
C VAL A 28 12.21 -1.51 -4.04
N LEU A 29 11.65 -0.69 -3.15
CA LEU A 29 12.05 0.70 -3.00
C LEU A 29 11.88 1.18 -1.56
N GLU A 30 12.82 2.01 -1.10
CA GLU A 30 12.74 2.76 0.14
C GLU A 30 13.31 4.17 -0.11
N TYR A 31 12.61 5.18 0.39
CA TYR A 31 13.04 6.57 0.40
C TYR A 31 12.78 7.13 1.79
N VAL A 32 13.80 7.73 2.39
CA VAL A 32 13.74 8.27 3.76
C VAL A 32 14.37 9.65 3.76
N ASN A 33 13.64 10.65 4.25
CA ASN A 33 14.16 12.01 4.38
C ASN A 33 13.53 12.74 5.59
N PRO A 34 14.32 13.18 6.59
CA PRO A 34 13.80 13.89 7.75
C PRO A 34 13.56 15.39 7.53
N TYR A 35 14.01 15.96 6.41
CA TYR A 35 13.97 17.40 6.12
C TYR A 35 13.03 17.80 4.98
N ILE A 36 12.30 16.84 4.41
CA ILE A 36 11.34 17.12 3.34
C ILE A 36 10.00 17.55 3.94
N ARG A 37 9.45 18.66 3.45
CA ARG A 37 8.12 19.12 3.84
C ARG A 37 7.04 18.21 3.25
N PRO A 38 5.88 18.04 3.91
CA PRO A 38 4.79 17.20 3.42
C PRO A 38 4.38 17.46 1.97
N GLU A 39 4.35 18.72 1.54
CA GLU A 39 3.93 19.12 0.19
C GLU A 39 4.97 18.71 -0.88
N GLU A 40 6.25 18.92 -0.59
CA GLU A 40 7.33 18.48 -1.48
C GLU A 40 7.43 16.95 -1.51
N PHE A 41 7.17 16.33 -0.36
CA PHE A 41 7.15 14.88 -0.28
C PHE A 41 6.00 14.27 -1.09
N ALA A 42 4.83 14.92 -1.13
CA ALA A 42 3.72 14.51 -2.00
C ALA A 42 4.09 14.56 -3.49
N LYS A 43 4.80 15.61 -3.93
CA LYS A 43 5.33 15.69 -5.31
C LYS A 43 6.27 14.54 -5.60
N GLN A 44 7.21 14.27 -4.70
CA GLN A 44 8.16 13.17 -4.84
C GLN A 44 7.46 11.81 -4.88
N ALA A 45 6.50 11.58 -3.98
CA ALA A 45 5.73 10.35 -3.90
C ALA A 45 4.91 10.09 -5.18
N VAL A 46 4.23 11.12 -5.71
CA VAL A 46 3.48 11.02 -6.97
C VAL A 46 4.41 10.78 -8.16
N ALA A 47 5.59 11.42 -8.20
CA ALA A 47 6.58 11.19 -9.25
C ALA A 47 7.07 9.73 -9.25
N ILE A 48 7.42 9.19 -8.07
CA ILE A 48 7.82 7.78 -7.90
C ILE A 48 6.65 6.86 -8.29
N ALA A 49 5.42 7.18 -7.86
CA ALA A 49 4.25 6.38 -8.19
C ALA A 49 4.01 6.29 -9.69
N ARG A 50 4.12 7.43 -10.41
CA ARG A 50 4.01 7.47 -11.87
C ARG A 50 5.14 6.71 -12.55
N TRP A 51 6.37 6.85 -12.07
CA TRP A 51 7.53 6.12 -12.59
C TRP A 51 7.35 4.60 -12.49
N LEU A 52 6.73 4.13 -11.40
CA LEU A 52 6.42 2.71 -11.18
C LEU A 52 5.09 2.26 -11.82
N GLY A 53 4.67 2.92 -12.91
CA GLY A 53 3.48 2.52 -13.68
C GLY A 53 2.16 2.86 -12.99
N ASN A 54 2.07 4.04 -12.36
CA ASN A 54 0.96 4.49 -11.52
C ASN A 54 0.71 3.55 -10.33
N ALA A 55 1.72 3.36 -9.48
CA ALA A 55 1.63 2.53 -8.29
C ALA A 55 0.56 3.01 -7.30
N TYR A 56 -0.20 2.07 -6.72
CA TYR A 56 -1.23 2.41 -5.72
C TYR A 56 -0.60 3.02 -4.46
N LEU A 57 -1.06 4.19 -4.04
CA LEU A 57 -0.49 4.98 -2.95
C LEU A 57 -1.34 4.92 -1.68
N VAL A 58 -0.73 4.54 -0.56
CA VAL A 58 -1.34 4.48 0.77
C VAL A 58 -0.54 5.36 1.71
N TRP A 59 -1.19 6.31 2.40
CA TRP A 59 -0.52 7.16 3.39
C TRP A 59 -1.34 7.30 4.68
N GLU A 60 -0.66 7.64 5.78
CA GLU A 60 -1.32 8.05 7.01
C GLU A 60 -1.93 9.44 6.83
N SER A 61 -3.25 9.58 6.99
CA SER A 61 -3.98 10.84 6.79
C SER A 61 -3.96 11.77 8.01
N GLN A 62 -3.42 11.32 9.13
CA GLN A 62 -3.34 12.11 10.37
C GLN A 62 -2.03 12.90 10.44
N GLY A 63 -2.01 13.95 11.27
CA GLY A 63 -0.81 14.79 11.44
C GLY A 63 -0.37 15.45 10.11
N PRO A 64 0.93 15.36 9.75
CA PRO A 64 1.46 15.90 8.49
C PRO A 64 0.78 15.35 7.23
N GLY A 65 0.15 14.17 7.32
CA GLY A 65 -0.65 13.57 6.26
C GLY A 65 -1.82 14.44 5.77
N ARG A 66 -2.31 15.36 6.61
CA ARG A 66 -3.36 16.33 6.23
C ARG A 66 -2.88 17.37 5.22
N GLN A 67 -1.59 17.65 5.16
CA GLN A 67 -0.97 18.53 4.16
C GLN A 67 -0.56 17.74 2.91
N PHE A 68 -0.08 16.51 3.11
CA PHE A 68 0.30 15.61 2.01
C PHE A 68 -0.88 15.25 1.09
N GLY A 69 -2.02 14.86 1.67
CA GLY A 69 -3.18 14.38 0.90
C GLY A 69 -3.71 15.38 -0.14
N PRO A 70 -4.03 16.64 0.23
CA PRO A 70 -4.47 17.66 -0.73
C PRO A 70 -3.47 17.87 -1.87
N GLN A 71 -2.16 17.88 -1.59
CA GLN A 71 -1.13 18.04 -2.61
C GLN A 71 -1.10 16.87 -3.62
N VAL A 72 -1.36 15.64 -3.18
CA VAL A 72 -1.53 14.49 -4.09
C VAL A 72 -2.74 14.68 -5.00
N MET A 73 -3.83 15.23 -4.48
CA MET A 73 -5.04 15.52 -5.25
C MET A 73 -4.82 16.64 -6.27
N ASP A 74 -4.11 17.71 -5.89
CA ASP A 74 -3.75 18.83 -6.78
C ASP A 74 -2.85 18.37 -7.94
N LEU A 75 -2.03 17.35 -7.70
CA LEU A 75 -1.23 16.70 -8.75
C LEU A 75 -2.05 15.76 -9.65
N HIS A 76 -3.37 15.67 -9.43
CA HIS A 76 -4.32 14.84 -10.18
C HIS A 76 -3.93 13.36 -10.18
N TYR A 77 -3.46 12.85 -9.02
CA TYR A 77 -3.12 11.44 -8.87
C TYR A 77 -4.28 10.64 -8.27
N GLY A 78 -4.87 9.75 -9.09
CA GLY A 78 -6.09 9.02 -8.71
C GLY A 78 -5.89 7.62 -8.13
N ASN A 79 -4.70 7.02 -8.26
CA ASN A 79 -4.48 5.65 -7.78
C ASN A 79 -4.08 5.62 -6.30
N ILE A 80 -5.05 5.96 -5.44
CA ILE A 80 -4.85 6.23 -4.01
C ILE A 80 -5.74 5.38 -3.12
N TYR A 81 -5.30 5.20 -1.88
CA TYR A 81 -6.12 4.60 -0.83
C TYR A 81 -7.30 5.47 -0.46
N LEU A 82 -8.50 4.89 -0.53
CA LEU A 82 -9.73 5.50 -0.07
C LEU A 82 -10.25 4.73 1.14
N ARG A 83 -10.54 5.46 2.22
CA ARG A 83 -11.00 4.87 3.48
C ARG A 83 -12.28 4.07 3.26
N LYS A 84 -12.40 2.93 3.92
CA LYS A 84 -13.64 2.13 3.96
C LYS A 84 -14.30 2.30 5.32
N ARG A 85 -15.63 2.26 5.37
CA ARG A 85 -16.36 2.13 6.64
C ARG A 85 -16.39 0.65 7.00
N GLU A 86 -15.48 0.24 7.88
CA GLU A 86 -15.36 -1.16 8.31
C GLU A 86 -16.60 -1.63 9.11
N GLU A 87 -17.30 -0.71 9.77
CA GLU A 87 -18.50 -0.98 10.58
C GLU A 87 -19.78 -1.21 9.77
N ALA A 88 -19.80 -0.86 8.48
CA ALA A 88 -20.99 -0.98 7.65
C ALA A 88 -21.00 -2.33 6.91
N LEU A 89 -22.09 -3.12 7.05
CA LEU A 89 -22.32 -4.35 6.27
C LEU A 89 -22.16 -4.13 4.75
N SER A 90 -22.52 -2.93 4.29
CA SER A 90 -22.22 -2.46 2.95
C SER A 90 -20.82 -1.86 2.94
N LYS A 91 -19.85 -2.56 2.33
CA LYS A 91 -18.45 -2.10 2.11
C LYS A 91 -18.38 -0.91 1.13
N LYS A 92 -19.18 0.13 1.33
CA LYS A 92 -19.12 1.35 0.52
C LYS A 92 -17.79 2.03 0.82
N VAL A 93 -16.98 2.14 -0.23
CA VAL A 93 -15.75 2.94 -0.21
C VAL A 93 -16.15 4.38 0.07
N SER A 94 -15.53 5.01 1.06
CA SER A 94 -15.73 6.42 1.32
C SER A 94 -14.85 7.24 0.37
N GLN A 95 -15.24 8.47 0.09
CA GLN A 95 -14.46 9.39 -0.76
C GLN A 95 -13.33 10.09 0.02
N ILE A 96 -12.97 9.59 1.20
CA ILE A 96 -11.95 10.21 2.06
C ILE A 96 -10.60 9.55 1.76
N PRO A 97 -9.61 10.31 1.28
CA PRO A 97 -8.32 9.77 0.90
C PRO A 97 -7.40 9.56 2.11
N GLY A 98 -6.59 8.51 2.05
CA GLY A 98 -5.62 8.14 3.09
C GLY A 98 -6.19 7.26 4.20
N TRP A 99 -5.29 6.65 4.96
CA TRP A 99 -5.59 5.74 6.05
C TRP A 99 -5.66 6.49 7.39
N PRO A 100 -6.70 6.29 8.23
CA PRO A 100 -6.82 6.98 9.52
C PRO A 100 -6.03 6.27 10.64
N SER A 101 -5.24 7.03 11.39
CA SER A 101 -4.39 6.51 12.48
C SER A 101 -5.13 6.39 13.82
N THR A 102 -6.11 5.49 13.87
CA THR A 102 -6.77 5.16 15.15
C THR A 102 -5.93 4.16 15.95
N ARG A 103 -5.98 4.21 17.28
CA ARG A 103 -5.22 3.26 18.14
C ARG A 103 -5.51 1.80 17.77
N GLN A 104 -6.79 1.46 17.60
CA GLN A 104 -7.22 0.12 17.17
C GLN A 104 -6.76 -0.20 15.75
N GLY A 105 -6.89 0.75 14.82
CA GLY A 105 -6.46 0.57 13.44
C GLY A 105 -4.96 0.32 13.34
N LYS A 106 -4.15 1.06 14.10
CA LYS A 106 -2.70 0.87 14.16
C LYS A 106 -2.32 -0.50 14.72
N LEU A 107 -3.03 -0.99 15.73
CA LEU A 107 -2.83 -2.34 16.25
C LEU A 107 -3.10 -3.41 15.21
N VAL A 108 -4.23 -3.31 14.49
CA VAL A 108 -4.57 -4.25 13.42
C VAL A 108 -3.54 -4.18 12.28
N LEU A 109 -3.21 -2.97 11.83
CA LEU A 109 -2.22 -2.73 10.78
C LEU A 109 -0.86 -3.39 11.10
N MET A 110 -0.37 -3.19 12.33
CA MET A 110 0.90 -3.75 12.78
C MET A 110 0.83 -5.25 13.03
N GLY A 111 -0.29 -5.76 13.55
CA GLY A 111 -0.52 -7.20 13.70
C GLY A 111 -0.51 -7.93 12.36
N ASP A 112 -1.22 -7.38 11.36
CA ASP A 112 -1.27 -7.93 10.00
C ASP A 112 0.11 -7.95 9.34
N TYR A 113 0.89 -6.88 9.53
CA TYR A 113 2.24 -6.78 8.99
C TYR A 113 3.21 -7.76 9.66
N ARG A 114 3.16 -7.87 11.00
CA ARG A 114 3.94 -8.85 11.76
C ARG A 114 3.66 -10.27 11.30
N ASP A 115 2.38 -10.63 11.20
CA ASP A 115 1.95 -11.94 10.72
C ASP A 115 2.43 -12.23 9.29
N ALA A 116 2.48 -11.22 8.43
CA ALA A 116 2.95 -11.36 7.06
C ALA A 116 4.45 -11.60 6.97
N ILE A 117 5.25 -10.94 7.81
CA ILE A 117 6.69 -11.20 7.90
C ILE A 117 6.93 -12.59 8.47
N ASP A 118 6.27 -12.96 9.56
CA ASP A 118 6.43 -14.25 10.25
C ASP A 118 6.10 -15.43 9.33
N LYS A 119 5.03 -15.31 8.54
CA LYS A 119 4.62 -16.33 7.55
C LYS A 119 5.46 -16.31 6.27
N GLY A 120 6.42 -15.40 6.14
CA GLY A 120 7.22 -15.21 4.91
C GLY A 120 6.39 -14.74 3.70
N GLN A 121 5.21 -14.16 3.93
CA GLN A 121 4.35 -13.62 2.88
C GLN A 121 4.82 -12.25 2.40
N CYS A 122 5.46 -11.49 3.28
CA CYS A 122 6.04 -10.18 3.00
C CYS A 122 7.56 -10.26 3.10
N ILE A 123 8.26 -9.99 1.99
CA ILE A 123 9.72 -10.05 1.94
C ILE A 123 10.26 -8.61 2.06
N ASN A 124 10.68 -8.22 3.26
CA ASN A 124 11.34 -6.94 3.48
C ASN A 124 12.86 -7.08 3.26
N ARG A 125 13.40 -6.35 2.28
CA ARG A 125 14.83 -6.33 1.95
C ARG A 125 15.61 -5.24 2.70
N SER A 126 14.93 -4.34 3.41
CA SER A 126 15.57 -3.25 4.15
C SER A 126 15.99 -3.72 5.52
N LYS A 127 17.30 -3.80 5.75
CA LYS A 127 17.88 -4.14 7.05
C LYS A 127 17.45 -3.12 8.12
N GLU A 128 17.50 -1.82 7.79
CA GLU A 128 17.14 -0.74 8.72
C GLU A 128 15.67 -0.82 9.14
N ALA A 129 14.76 -1.10 8.20
CA ALA A 129 13.34 -1.26 8.53
C ALA A 129 13.07 -2.49 9.40
N LEU A 130 13.79 -3.59 9.18
CA LEU A 130 13.70 -4.79 10.01
C LEU A 130 14.27 -4.56 11.42
N GLU A 131 15.38 -3.83 11.55
CA GLU A 131 15.93 -3.46 12.86
C GLU A 131 14.96 -2.54 13.63
N GLU A 132 14.36 -1.55 12.97
CA GLU A 132 13.32 -0.70 13.58
C GLU A 132 12.08 -1.51 14.01
N SER A 133 11.74 -2.60 13.32
CA SER A 133 10.59 -3.44 13.69
C SER A 133 10.73 -4.09 15.07
N LEU A 134 11.97 -4.33 15.52
CA LEU A 134 12.27 -4.90 16.85
C LEU A 134 11.99 -3.92 17.98
N GLU A 135 11.86 -2.63 17.67
CA GLU A 135 11.64 -1.57 18.65
C GLU A 135 10.15 -1.33 18.95
N TYR A 136 9.25 -1.98 18.19
CA TYR A 136 7.82 -1.93 18.44
C TYR A 136 7.41 -2.89 19.56
N ILE A 137 6.73 -2.35 20.56
CA ILE A 137 6.21 -3.09 21.71
C ILE A 137 4.68 -3.02 21.69
N PHE A 138 4.05 -4.17 21.88
CA PHE A 138 2.62 -4.25 22.15
C PHE A 138 2.41 -3.95 23.64
N ASP A 139 1.73 -2.85 23.94
CA ASP A 139 1.45 -2.46 25.32
C ASP A 139 0.48 -3.45 25.98
N PRO A 140 0.58 -3.66 27.31
CA PRO A 140 -0.39 -4.47 28.06
C PRO A 140 -1.84 -4.00 27.87
N ASP A 141 -2.03 -2.69 27.64
CA ASP A 141 -3.33 -2.07 27.40
C ASP A 141 -3.84 -2.25 25.96
N GLY A 142 -3.27 -3.17 25.18
CA GLY A 142 -3.65 -3.41 23.79
C GLY A 142 -3.33 -2.22 22.87
N GLY A 143 -2.26 -1.48 23.16
CA GLY A 143 -1.71 -0.44 22.29
C GLY A 143 -0.49 -0.93 21.52
N VAL A 144 -0.07 -0.19 20.49
CA VAL A 144 1.23 -0.40 19.85
C VAL A 144 2.05 0.86 20.04
N SER A 145 3.17 0.73 20.74
CA SER A 145 4.08 1.83 21.07
C SER A 145 5.48 1.55 20.56
N HIS A 146 6.18 2.60 20.12
CA HIS A 146 7.59 2.50 19.77
C HIS A 146 8.43 2.72 21.03
N SER A 147 9.29 1.79 21.41
CA SER A 147 10.12 1.84 22.63
C SER A 147 10.91 3.14 22.77
N ARG A 148 11.54 3.62 21.69
CA ARG A 148 12.28 4.90 21.68
C ARG A 148 11.40 6.16 21.77
N SER A 149 10.09 6.06 21.53
CA SER A 149 9.17 7.17 21.78
C SER A 149 8.87 7.36 23.27
N LYS A 150 9.07 6.32 24.09
CA LYS A 150 8.91 6.36 25.55
C LYS A 150 10.16 6.83 26.27
N ASN A 151 11.35 6.52 25.75
CA ASN A 151 12.63 6.95 26.33
C ASN A 151 13.07 8.30 25.71
N LYS A 152 12.62 9.41 26.31
CA LYS A 152 13.05 10.78 25.94
C LYS A 152 14.51 11.12 26.35
N GLU A 153 15.19 10.23 27.06
CA GLU A 153 16.52 10.47 27.66
C GLU A 153 17.59 9.53 27.11
N ASP A 154 17.75 9.46 25.78
CA ASP A 154 18.95 8.84 25.20
C ASP A 154 20.04 9.93 25.00
N PRO A 155 21.19 9.88 25.70
CA PRO A 155 22.27 10.87 25.59
C PRO A 155 23.09 10.75 24.29
N SER A 156 22.82 9.76 23.44
CA SER A 156 23.67 9.46 22.27
C SER A 156 23.55 10.45 21.10
N GLY A 157 22.61 11.40 21.13
CA GLY A 157 22.43 12.36 20.03
C GLY A 157 22.09 11.72 18.67
N ALA A 158 21.86 10.39 18.66
CA ALA A 158 21.39 9.66 17.50
C ALA A 158 19.93 10.09 17.27
N ARG A 159 19.71 10.81 16.16
CA ARG A 159 18.39 11.24 15.70
C ARG A 159 17.39 10.09 15.89
N SER A 160 16.34 10.32 16.66
CA SER A 160 15.36 9.30 17.00
C SER A 160 14.73 8.74 15.72
N ASN A 161 15.06 7.50 15.35
CA ASN A 161 14.27 6.78 14.35
C ASN A 161 12.94 6.41 15.04
N HIS A 162 11.83 6.99 14.57
CA HIS A 162 10.53 6.94 15.23
C HIS A 162 9.68 5.71 14.85
N GLY A 163 10.27 4.73 14.15
CA GLY A 163 9.54 3.60 13.55
C GLY A 163 8.84 3.98 12.24
N ASP A 164 9.19 5.14 11.66
CA ASP A 164 8.55 5.69 10.45
C ASP A 164 8.66 4.73 9.25
N ARG A 165 9.77 3.96 9.15
CA ARG A 165 9.95 2.97 8.08
C ARG A 165 8.97 1.81 8.22
N VAL A 166 8.76 1.33 9.44
CA VAL A 166 7.86 0.22 9.75
C VAL A 166 6.40 0.62 9.51
N MET A 167 6.03 1.85 9.88
CA MET A 167 4.71 2.41 9.57
C MET A 167 4.47 2.44 8.06
N ALA A 168 5.42 2.95 7.28
CA ALA A 168 5.31 2.98 5.82
C ALA A 168 5.16 1.56 5.26
N ASP A 169 5.97 0.60 5.72
CA ASP A 169 5.92 -0.80 5.27
C ASP A 169 4.57 -1.47 5.59
N ALA A 170 4.05 -1.26 6.80
CA ALA A 170 2.75 -1.79 7.19
C ALA A 170 1.61 -1.19 6.34
N LEU A 171 1.67 0.11 6.02
CA LEU A 171 0.73 0.77 5.11
C LEU A 171 0.81 0.20 3.68
N ALA A 172 2.01 -0.04 3.17
CA ALA A 172 2.20 -0.67 1.86
C ALA A 172 1.61 -2.08 1.84
N TRP A 173 1.83 -2.88 2.90
CA TRP A 173 1.27 -4.22 3.05
C TRP A 173 -0.26 -4.20 3.07
N LYS A 174 -0.88 -3.26 3.80
CA LYS A 174 -2.34 -3.05 3.74
C LYS A 174 -2.81 -2.72 2.31
N GLY A 175 -2.03 -1.93 1.59
CA GLY A 175 -2.28 -1.71 0.16
C GLY A 175 -2.25 -2.99 -0.66
N MET A 176 -1.31 -3.91 -0.40
CA MET A 176 -1.19 -5.19 -1.12
C MET A 176 -2.34 -6.15 -0.84
N THR A 177 -2.81 -6.21 0.41
CA THR A 177 -3.93 -7.09 0.77
C THR A 177 -5.25 -6.62 0.16
N GLU A 178 -5.43 -5.30 0.02
CA GLU A 178 -6.62 -4.72 -0.62
C GLU A 178 -6.54 -4.69 -2.14
N TRP A 179 -5.37 -4.36 -2.69
CA TRP A 179 -5.10 -4.30 -4.12
C TRP A 179 -4.50 -5.61 -4.60
N LYS A 180 -5.28 -6.69 -4.54
CA LYS A 180 -4.90 -7.94 -5.20
C LYS A 180 -5.03 -7.76 -6.71
N SER A 181 -3.94 -7.40 -7.36
CA SER A 181 -3.83 -7.56 -8.81
C SER A 181 -4.01 -9.05 -9.10
N VAL A 182 -5.13 -9.42 -9.73
CA VAL A 182 -5.21 -10.74 -10.35
C VAL A 182 -4.14 -10.72 -11.43
N PRO A 183 -3.10 -11.58 -11.36
CA PRO A 183 -2.13 -11.64 -12.43
C PRO A 183 -2.91 -11.91 -13.71
N LYS A 184 -2.90 -10.96 -14.65
CA LYS A 184 -3.23 -11.31 -16.03
C LYS A 184 -2.12 -12.27 -16.43
N GLN A 185 -2.36 -13.57 -16.26
CA GLN A 185 -1.64 -14.56 -17.05
C GLN A 185 -1.78 -14.06 -18.47
N GLN A 186 -0.68 -13.57 -19.06
CA GLN A 186 -0.66 -13.37 -20.49
C GLN A 186 -1.03 -14.75 -21.04
N GLU A 187 -2.24 -14.90 -21.59
CA GLU A 187 -2.58 -16.08 -22.36
C GLU A 187 -1.43 -16.23 -23.35
N LYS A 188 -0.58 -17.25 -23.16
CA LYS A 188 0.46 -17.56 -24.12
C LYS A 188 -0.29 -17.74 -25.44
N LYS A 189 -0.18 -16.76 -26.34
CA LYS A 189 -0.88 -16.82 -27.63
C LYS A 189 -0.39 -18.11 -28.27
N ALA A 190 -1.30 -19.05 -28.49
CA ALA A 190 -0.97 -20.31 -29.12
C ALA A 190 -0.23 -19.98 -30.44
N PRO A 191 0.96 -20.53 -30.69
CA PRO A 191 1.70 -20.29 -31.92
C PRO A 191 0.81 -20.56 -33.13
N ILE A 192 0.87 -19.69 -34.14
CA ILE A 192 0.08 -19.83 -35.36
C ILE A 192 0.37 -21.20 -35.98
N GLY A 193 -0.69 -21.96 -36.29
CA GLY A 193 -0.58 -23.31 -36.85
C GLY A 193 -0.46 -24.45 -35.84
N SER A 194 -0.31 -24.17 -34.53
CA SER A 194 -0.33 -25.21 -33.49
C SER A 194 -1.72 -25.85 -33.33
N LEU A 195 -1.78 -27.05 -32.73
CA LEU A 195 -3.05 -27.74 -32.41
C LEU A 195 -3.95 -26.84 -31.54
N ALA A 196 -3.38 -26.16 -30.54
CA ALA A 196 -4.10 -25.22 -29.69
C ALA A 196 -4.67 -24.01 -30.47
N TRP A 197 -3.93 -23.51 -31.48
CA TRP A 197 -4.41 -22.45 -32.37
C TRP A 197 -5.58 -22.92 -33.25
N ARG A 198 -5.49 -24.13 -33.82
CA ARG A 198 -6.57 -24.72 -34.63
C ARG A 198 -7.83 -25.01 -33.82
N MET A 199 -7.68 -25.54 -32.60
CA MET A 199 -8.80 -25.75 -31.67
C MET A 199 -9.48 -24.42 -31.28
N LYS A 200 -8.70 -23.35 -31.09
CA LYS A 200 -9.24 -22.01 -30.80
C LYS A 200 -10.01 -21.44 -32.00
N MET A 201 -9.55 -21.71 -33.23
CA MET A 201 -10.27 -21.33 -34.46
C MET A 201 -11.57 -22.11 -34.63
N LEU A 202 -11.57 -23.43 -34.39
CA LEU A 202 -12.78 -24.27 -34.42
C LEU A 202 -13.83 -23.82 -33.39
N LYS A 203 -13.40 -23.49 -32.17
CA LYS A 203 -14.30 -22.93 -31.14
C LYS A 203 -14.85 -21.56 -31.53
N LYS A 204 -14.10 -20.74 -32.25
CA LYS A 204 -14.57 -19.44 -32.77
C LYS A 204 -15.53 -19.60 -33.95
N SER A 205 -15.35 -20.63 -34.79
CA SER A 205 -16.21 -20.90 -35.94
C SER A 205 -17.52 -21.58 -35.56
N GLN A 206 -17.60 -22.23 -34.41
CA GLN A 206 -18.87 -22.62 -33.80
C GLN A 206 -19.61 -21.35 -33.38
N LEU A 207 -20.51 -20.87 -34.25
CA LEU A 207 -21.44 -19.78 -33.98
C LEU A 207 -22.13 -20.01 -32.64
N LYS A 208 -22.19 -18.97 -31.80
CA LYS A 208 -23.07 -18.99 -30.63
C LYS A 208 -24.50 -19.25 -31.12
N PRO A 209 -25.26 -20.19 -30.53
CA PRO A 209 -26.65 -20.38 -30.90
C PRO A 209 -27.36 -19.02 -30.80
N GLY A 210 -28.02 -18.62 -31.88
CA GLY A 210 -28.75 -17.36 -31.93
C GLY A 210 -29.71 -17.28 -30.76
N ARG A 211 -29.74 -16.15 -30.07
CA ARG A 211 -30.72 -15.92 -29.01
C ARG A 211 -32.07 -15.74 -29.70
N GLU A 212 -32.96 -16.71 -29.57
CA GLU A 212 -34.32 -16.59 -30.09
C GLU A 212 -34.98 -15.36 -29.45
N LEU A 213 -35.50 -14.46 -30.29
CA LEU A 213 -36.32 -13.34 -29.83
C LEU A 213 -37.60 -13.94 -29.23
N PRO A 214 -38.06 -13.47 -28.05
CA PRO A 214 -39.29 -13.98 -27.46
C PRO A 214 -40.44 -13.72 -28.42
N GLN A 215 -41.06 -14.79 -28.92
CA GLN A 215 -42.28 -14.70 -29.71
C GLN A 215 -43.43 -14.33 -28.76
N GLY A 216 -44.01 -13.16 -28.99
CA GLY A 216 -45.33 -12.80 -28.45
C GLY A 216 -45.30 -11.97 -27.16
N GLY A 217 -45.72 -10.73 -27.30
CA GLY A 217 -46.05 -9.83 -26.19
C GLY A 217 -46.42 -8.47 -26.75
N TRP A 218 -47.65 -8.36 -27.27
CA TRP A 218 -48.33 -7.09 -27.51
C TRP A 218 -48.66 -6.42 -26.17
#